data_AF-W9RD34-F1
#
_entry.id   AF-W9RD34-F1
#
_cell.length_a   1.000
_cell.length_b   1.000
_cell.length_c   1.000
_cell.angle_alpha   90.00
_cell.angle_beta   90.00
_cell.angle_gamma   90.00
#
_symmetry.space_group_name_H-M   'P 1'
#
loop_
_entity.id
_entity.type
_entity.pdbx_description
1 polymer ?
#
loop_
_entity_poly.entity_id
_entity_poly.type
_entity_poly.pdbx_seq_one_letter_code
_entity_poly.pdbx_strand_id
1 'polypeptide(L)'
;MLGGTPTIYSDNQSAIHLCKNLVYHEKSKHIDVRHHFIREKVEDEVVKLEKVDTKENPSDMATKLITGYNVFDLVGKSLTALYVPANQKVAIGATVMRLLFFPLFYGCLHGPEFFWTEVPVTMLTCLLGLTNGYLTSVLMILVPKNVPLQHAETAGIVIVLLQVIGLASGSIISWFWVI
;
A
#
# COMPACT_ATOMS: atom_id res chain seq x y z
N MET A 1 -3.42 -20.23 27.32
CA MET A 1 -2.18 -19.77 27.97
C MET A 1 -1.32 -19.12 26.90
N LEU A 2 -1.34 -17.79 26.76
CA LEU A 2 -0.38 -17.04 25.93
C LEU A 2 0.56 -16.30 26.89
N GLY A 3 1.40 -17.07 27.58
CA GLY A 3 2.40 -16.55 28.53
C GLY A 3 3.74 -16.27 27.84
N GLY A 4 3.71 -15.69 26.64
CA GLY A 4 4.92 -15.32 25.90
C GLY A 4 5.07 -13.80 25.88
N THR A 5 6.27 -13.30 26.15
CA THR A 5 6.56 -11.87 26.04
C THR A 5 6.55 -11.45 24.57
N PRO A 6 5.76 -10.44 24.16
CA PRO A 6 5.71 -10.00 22.77
C PRO A 6 7.08 -9.55 22.28
N THR A 7 7.48 -10.00 21.10
CA THR A 7 8.76 -9.63 20.46
C THR A 7 8.51 -8.58 19.40
N ILE A 8 9.21 -7.44 19.51
CA ILE A 8 9.24 -6.35 18.54
C ILE A 8 10.52 -6.48 17.73
N TYR A 9 10.39 -6.46 16.40
CA TYR A 9 11.52 -6.45 15.48
C TYR A 9 11.84 -5.03 15.03
N SER A 10 13.12 -4.69 14.98
CA SER A 10 13.60 -3.41 14.46
C SER A 10 14.83 -3.62 13.58
N ASP A 11 14.93 -2.90 12.48
CA ASP A 11 16.11 -2.88 11.61
C ASP A 11 17.10 -1.77 12.02
N ASN A 12 16.61 -0.72 12.67
CA ASN A 12 17.40 0.42 13.10
C ASN A 12 18.32 0.08 14.27
N GLN A 13 19.60 -0.12 13.96
CA GLN A 13 20.64 -0.39 14.95
C GLN A 13 20.73 0.68 16.04
N SER A 14 20.60 1.95 15.67
CA SER A 14 20.64 3.05 16.63
C SER A 14 19.48 2.97 17.61
N ALA A 15 18.27 2.64 17.16
CA ALA A 15 17.11 2.46 18.04
C ALA A 15 17.30 1.28 19.01
N ILE A 16 17.82 0.15 18.51
CA ILE A 16 18.13 -1.03 19.35
C ILE A 16 19.21 -0.70 20.37
N HIS A 17 20.29 -0.05 19.94
CA HIS A 17 21.37 0.36 20.83
C HIS A 17 20.90 1.38 21.86
N LEU A 18 19.98 2.28 21.51
CA LEU A 18 19.41 3.26 22.43
C LEU A 18 18.50 2.61 23.49
N CYS A 19 17.80 1.51 23.14
CA CYS A 19 17.05 0.72 24.10
C CYS A 19 17.93 -0.18 24.98
N LYS A 20 19.11 -0.61 24.49
CA LYS A 20 20.00 -1.57 25.19
C LYS A 20 21.19 -0.93 25.91
N ASN A 21 21.64 0.28 25.54
CA ASN A 21 22.83 0.93 26.08
C ASN A 21 22.53 2.33 26.62
N LEU A 22 23.23 2.67 27.69
CA LEU A 22 23.04 3.87 28.53
C LEU A 22 23.59 5.18 27.95
N VAL A 23 24.08 5.21 26.71
CA VAL A 23 24.84 6.37 26.21
C VAL A 23 23.87 7.51 25.84
N TYR A 24 23.63 8.37 26.82
CA TYR A 24 22.96 9.65 26.68
C TYR A 24 23.60 10.46 25.55
N HIS A 25 22.82 10.79 24.53
CA HIS A 25 23.12 11.89 23.63
C HIS A 25 22.05 12.97 23.80
N GLU A 26 22.53 14.13 24.25
CA GLU A 26 21.84 15.28 24.84
C GLU A 26 20.87 16.04 23.90
N LYS A 27 20.40 15.46 22.79
CA LYS A 27 19.79 16.22 21.69
C LYS A 27 18.31 15.99 21.36
N SER A 28 17.52 15.29 22.19
CA SER A 28 16.10 15.13 21.84
C SER A 28 15.15 14.95 23.04
N LYS A 29 14.78 16.09 23.66
CA LYS A 29 13.89 16.19 24.83
C LYS A 29 12.48 15.58 24.65
N HIS A 30 11.98 15.46 23.42
CA HIS A 30 10.66 14.86 23.13
C HIS A 30 10.71 13.34 22.85
N ILE A 31 11.88 12.83 22.50
CA ILE A 31 12.18 11.40 22.34
C ILE A 31 12.33 10.75 23.73
N ASP A 32 12.88 11.49 24.69
CA ASP A 32 13.24 11.04 26.03
C ASP A 32 12.09 10.37 26.80
N VAL A 33 10.88 10.95 26.79
CA VAL A 33 9.72 10.41 27.55
C VAL A 33 9.21 9.08 26.98
N ARG A 34 9.07 9.00 25.64
CA ARG A 34 8.63 7.74 24.98
C ARG A 34 9.72 6.68 25.02
N HIS A 35 10.99 7.08 25.00
CA HIS A 35 12.12 6.16 25.13
C HIS A 35 12.23 5.57 26.52
N HIS A 36 12.04 6.38 27.57
CA HIS A 36 12.04 5.89 28.95
C HIS A 36 10.97 4.82 29.17
N PHE A 37 9.75 5.06 28.68
CA PHE A 37 8.64 4.11 28.79
C PHE A 37 8.90 2.80 28.03
N ILE A 38 9.34 2.87 26.77
CA ILE A 38 9.61 1.65 25.97
C ILE A 38 10.78 0.88 26.58
N ARG A 39 11.79 1.57 27.09
CA ARG A 39 12.95 0.96 27.74
C ARG A 39 12.57 0.26 29.05
N GLU A 40 11.78 0.89 29.91
CA GLU A 40 11.26 0.28 31.14
C GLU A 40 10.51 -1.02 30.81
N LYS A 41 9.69 -1.03 29.76
CA LYS A 41 8.98 -2.24 29.31
C LYS A 41 9.88 -3.33 28.71
N VAL A 42 11.05 -2.97 28.19
CA VAL A 42 12.05 -3.94 27.72
C VAL A 42 12.88 -4.47 28.90
N GLU A 43 13.19 -3.63 29.89
CA GLU A 43 13.93 -3.99 31.11
C GLU A 43 13.09 -4.85 32.07
N ASP A 44 11.80 -4.58 32.18
CA ASP A 44 10.80 -5.38 32.92
C ASP A 44 10.47 -6.73 32.24
N GLU A 45 11.19 -7.08 31.16
CA GLU A 45 10.94 -8.24 30.29
C GLU A 45 9.51 -8.31 29.71
N VAL A 46 8.74 -7.22 29.77
CA VAL A 46 7.36 -7.16 29.23
C VAL A 46 7.38 -7.24 27.70
N VAL A 47 8.46 -6.80 27.05
CA VAL A 47 8.63 -6.81 25.59
C VAL A 47 10.07 -7.17 25.22
N LYS A 48 10.27 -8.07 24.25
CA LYS A 48 11.60 -8.39 23.69
C LYS A 48 11.88 -7.55 22.44
N LEU A 49 13.11 -7.04 22.29
CA LEU A 49 13.52 -6.28 21.11
C LEU A 49 14.63 -7.03 20.34
N GLU A 50 14.29 -7.47 19.12
CA GLU A 50 15.19 -8.20 18.23
C GLU A 50 15.53 -7.42 16.97
N LYS A 51 16.74 -7.67 16.46
CA LYS A 51 17.20 -7.09 15.20
C LYS A 51 16.66 -7.91 14.04
N VAL A 52 16.06 -7.25 13.06
CA VAL A 52 15.80 -7.82 11.73
C VAL A 52 16.71 -7.15 10.71
N ASP A 53 17.17 -7.87 9.69
CA ASP A 53 17.90 -7.25 8.59
C ASP A 53 16.93 -6.40 7.74
N THR A 54 17.36 -5.24 7.25
CA THR A 54 16.52 -4.37 6.40
C THR A 54 16.01 -5.11 5.16
N LYS A 55 16.79 -6.04 4.60
CA LYS A 55 16.38 -6.83 3.42
C LYS A 55 15.34 -7.89 3.74
N GLU A 56 15.27 -8.31 4.99
CA GLU A 56 14.30 -9.30 5.46
C GLU A 56 13.15 -8.66 6.23
N ASN A 57 13.09 -7.31 6.26
CA ASN A 57 12.07 -6.58 6.98
C ASN A 57 10.78 -6.46 6.13
N PRO A 58 9.71 -7.22 6.44
CA PRO A 58 8.46 -7.14 5.69
C PRO A 58 7.81 -5.74 5.78
N SER A 59 8.11 -4.97 6.83
CA SER A 59 7.62 -3.61 6.97
C SER A 59 8.23 -2.65 5.95
N ASP A 60 9.52 -2.81 5.62
CA ASP A 60 10.19 -1.98 4.62
C ASP A 60 9.62 -2.25 3.23
N MET A 61 9.43 -3.53 2.89
CA MET A 61 8.76 -3.94 1.66
C MET A 61 7.34 -3.37 1.56
N ALA A 62 6.52 -3.50 2.61
CA ALA A 62 5.16 -2.94 2.62
C ALA A 62 5.17 -1.42 2.39
N THR A 63 6.11 -0.70 3.01
CA THR A 63 6.24 0.75 2.85
C THR A 63 6.66 1.14 1.43
N LYS A 64 7.61 0.41 0.82
CA LYS A 64 8.00 0.60 -0.58
C LYS A 64 6.84 0.37 -1.54
N LEU A 65 6.07 -0.70 -1.33
CA LEU A 65 4.92 -1.03 -2.17
C LEU A 65 3.83 0.04 -2.09
N ILE A 66 3.48 0.50 -0.88
CA ILE A 66 2.46 1.53 -0.67
C ILE A 66 2.93 2.88 -1.27
N THR A 67 4.17 3.28 -1.01
CA THR A 67 4.72 4.52 -1.57
C THR A 67 4.78 4.46 -3.09
N GLY A 68 5.28 3.36 -3.66
CA GLY A 68 5.32 3.14 -5.10
C GLY A 68 3.94 3.22 -5.73
N TYR A 69 2.97 2.49 -5.18
CA TYR A 69 1.58 2.52 -5.65
C TYR A 69 1.02 3.95 -5.67
N ASN A 70 1.14 4.70 -4.58
CA ASN A 70 0.57 6.04 -4.46
C ASN A 70 1.23 7.05 -5.39
N VAL A 71 2.56 6.99 -5.55
CA VAL A 71 3.28 7.87 -6.49
C VAL A 71 2.83 7.61 -7.92
N PHE A 72 2.78 6.34 -8.33
CA PHE A 72 2.36 6.00 -9.69
C PHE A 72 0.86 6.24 -9.92
N ASP A 73 -0.01 6.04 -8.91
CA ASP A 73 -1.42 6.42 -8.96
C ASP A 73 -1.58 7.93 -9.19
N LEU A 74 -0.82 8.76 -8.49
CA LEU A 74 -0.82 10.20 -8.73
C LEU A 74 -0.37 10.53 -10.17
N VAL A 75 0.72 9.92 -10.63
CA VAL A 75 1.21 10.08 -12.02
C VAL A 75 0.12 9.71 -13.02
N GLY A 76 -0.60 8.60 -12.82
CA GLY A 76 -1.69 8.17 -13.68
C GLY A 76 -2.85 9.17 -13.73
N LYS A 77 -3.24 9.72 -12.58
CA LYS A 77 -4.26 10.78 -12.50
C LYS A 77 -3.81 12.02 -13.27
N SER A 78 -2.55 12.43 -13.11
CA SER A 78 -1.97 13.57 -13.83
C SER A 78 -1.90 13.35 -15.35
N LEU A 79 -1.56 12.14 -15.81
CA LEU A 79 -1.53 11.79 -17.25
C LEU A 79 -2.89 11.96 -17.94
N THR A 80 -3.98 11.80 -17.19
CA THR A 80 -5.35 11.98 -17.71
C THR A 80 -5.59 13.41 -18.20
N ALA A 81 -4.86 14.40 -17.67
CA ALA A 81 -4.94 15.77 -18.16
C ALA A 81 -4.33 15.95 -19.56
N LEU A 82 -3.40 15.06 -19.96
CA LEU A 82 -2.69 15.12 -21.24
C LEU A 82 -3.36 14.25 -22.31
N TYR A 83 -3.87 13.08 -21.92
CA TYR A 83 -4.48 12.15 -22.84
C TYR A 83 -5.73 11.52 -22.21
N VAL A 84 -6.87 11.70 -22.88
CA VAL A 84 -8.15 11.04 -22.54
C VAL A 84 -8.57 10.21 -23.74
N PRO A 85 -8.78 8.90 -23.58
CA PRO A 85 -9.20 8.06 -24.69
C PRO A 85 -10.62 8.46 -25.12
N ALA A 86 -10.81 8.66 -26.44
CA ALA A 86 -12.10 9.05 -27.00
C ALA A 86 -13.14 7.92 -26.93
N ASN A 87 -12.71 6.66 -26.79
CA ASN A 87 -13.59 5.50 -26.86
C ASN A 87 -13.80 4.84 -25.48
N GLN A 88 -15.02 4.94 -24.97
CA GLN A 88 -15.42 4.36 -23.67
C GLN A 88 -15.23 2.85 -23.62
N LYS A 89 -15.40 2.14 -24.75
CA LYS A 89 -15.20 0.68 -24.80
C LYS A 89 -13.76 0.28 -24.48
N VAL A 90 -12.80 1.08 -24.94
CA VAL A 90 -11.37 0.85 -24.67
C VAL A 90 -11.07 1.08 -23.19
N ALA A 91 -11.64 2.14 -22.59
CA ALA A 91 -11.48 2.39 -21.15
C ALA A 91 -12.08 1.28 -20.27
N ILE A 92 -13.29 0.81 -20.60
CA ILE A 92 -13.93 -0.30 -19.89
C ILE A 92 -13.13 -1.59 -20.07
N GLY A 93 -12.71 -1.91 -21.30
CA GLY A 93 -11.88 -3.08 -21.59
C GLY A 93 -10.55 -3.05 -20.83
N ALA A 94 -9.88 -1.89 -20.80
CA ALA A 94 -8.66 -1.70 -20.03
C ALA A 94 -8.87 -1.92 -18.52
N THR A 95 -10.01 -1.49 -17.97
CA THR A 95 -10.36 -1.75 -16.56
C THR A 95 -10.59 -3.24 -16.27
N VAL A 96 -11.28 -3.96 -17.16
CA VAL A 96 -11.47 -5.41 -17.02
C VAL A 96 -10.15 -6.16 -17.14
N MET A 97 -9.27 -5.74 -18.06
CA MET A 97 -7.93 -6.32 -18.20
C MET A 97 -7.10 -6.21 -16.91
N ARG A 98 -7.44 -5.32 -15.98
CA ARG A 98 -6.74 -5.23 -14.69
C ARG A 98 -6.97 -6.44 -13.80
N LEU A 99 -8.01 -7.23 -14.05
CA LEU A 99 -8.19 -8.52 -13.38
C LEU A 99 -7.00 -9.47 -13.65
N LEU A 100 -6.26 -9.26 -14.74
CA LEU A 100 -5.04 -10.02 -15.06
C LEU A 100 -3.88 -9.72 -14.09
N PHE A 101 -3.92 -8.61 -13.35
CA PHE A 101 -2.95 -8.39 -12.27
C PHE A 101 -3.09 -9.44 -11.16
N PHE A 102 -4.29 -9.95 -10.90
CA PHE A 102 -4.52 -10.93 -9.83
C PHE A 102 -3.73 -12.25 -10.02
N PRO A 103 -3.82 -12.96 -11.17
CA PRO A 103 -2.99 -14.14 -11.40
C PRO A 103 -1.50 -13.81 -11.51
N LEU A 104 -1.12 -12.60 -11.94
CA LEU A 104 0.28 -12.17 -11.94
C LEU A 104 0.82 -12.01 -10.51
N PHE A 105 0.08 -11.36 -9.60
CA PHE A 105 0.44 -11.26 -8.19
C PHE A 105 0.44 -12.63 -7.50
N TYR A 106 -0.53 -13.50 -7.82
CA TYR A 106 -0.55 -14.88 -7.34
C TYR A 106 0.70 -15.65 -7.79
N GLY A 107 1.11 -15.47 -9.05
CA GLY A 107 2.34 -16.03 -9.61
C GLY A 107 3.61 -15.48 -8.97
N CYS A 108 3.65 -14.20 -8.57
CA CYS A 108 4.77 -13.66 -7.80
C CYS A 108 4.87 -14.28 -6.39
N LEU A 109 3.75 -14.67 -5.81
CA LEU A 109 3.70 -15.24 -4.46
C LEU A 109 3.95 -16.76 -4.42
N HIS A 110 3.48 -17.52 -5.43
CA HIS A 110 3.58 -18.99 -5.48
C HIS A 110 4.46 -19.54 -6.62
N GLY A 111 5.06 -18.66 -7.42
CA GLY A 111 5.85 -19.03 -8.59
C GLY A 111 7.26 -19.52 -8.29
N PRO A 112 8.04 -19.86 -9.33
CA PRO A 112 9.43 -20.28 -9.20
C PRO A 112 10.33 -19.16 -8.65
N GLU A 113 11.46 -19.52 -8.02
CA GLU A 113 12.34 -18.61 -7.24
C GLU A 113 12.75 -17.30 -7.94
N PHE A 114 12.77 -17.24 -9.27
CA PHE A 114 13.02 -16.01 -10.03
C PHE A 114 12.00 -14.89 -9.74
N PHE A 115 10.73 -15.25 -9.49
CA PHE A 115 9.62 -14.30 -9.25
C PHE A 115 9.52 -13.80 -7.80
N TRP A 116 10.26 -14.40 -6.87
CA TRP A 116 10.29 -14.00 -5.44
C TRP A 116 11.16 -12.77 -5.19
N THR A 117 11.80 -12.24 -6.23
CA THR A 117 12.56 -11.00 -6.11
C THR A 117 11.63 -9.83 -5.79
N GLU A 118 12.07 -8.89 -4.95
CA GLU A 118 11.28 -7.71 -4.58
C GLU A 118 10.92 -6.83 -5.80
N VAL A 119 11.76 -6.88 -6.84
CA VAL A 119 11.68 -6.05 -8.03
C VAL A 119 10.40 -6.29 -8.85
N PRO A 120 10.04 -7.52 -9.28
CA PRO A 120 8.81 -7.77 -10.04
C PRO A 120 7.55 -7.39 -9.29
N VAL A 121 7.46 -7.68 -7.99
CA VAL A 121 6.29 -7.30 -7.16
C VAL A 121 6.17 -5.78 -7.07
N THR A 122 7.28 -5.08 -6.87
CA THR A 122 7.30 -3.61 -6.84
C THR A 122 6.90 -3.02 -8.19
N MET A 123 7.47 -3.52 -9.30
CA MET A 123 7.11 -3.07 -10.65
C MET A 123 5.63 -3.30 -10.96
N LEU A 124 5.10 -4.47 -10.61
CA LEU A 124 3.69 -4.81 -10.84
C LEU A 124 2.77 -3.92 -10.00
N THR A 125 3.17 -3.60 -8.77
CA THR A 125 2.45 -2.68 -7.87
C THR A 125 2.46 -1.25 -8.39
N CYS A 126 3.59 -0.77 -8.90
CA CYS A 126 3.69 0.54 -9.56
C CYS A 126 2.81 0.60 -10.81
N LEU A 127 2.80 -0.45 -11.65
CA LEU A 127 1.95 -0.52 -12.84
C LEU A 127 0.46 -0.59 -12.48
N LEU A 128 0.11 -1.33 -11.42
CA LEU A 128 -1.24 -1.34 -10.87
C LEU A 128 -1.63 0.07 -10.41
N GLY A 129 -0.77 0.77 -9.65
CA GLY A 129 -1.00 2.16 -9.24
C GLY A 129 -1.21 3.10 -10.42
N LEU A 130 -0.32 3.07 -11.41
CA LEU A 130 -0.41 3.90 -12.62
C LEU A 130 -1.72 3.69 -13.38
N THR A 131 -2.06 2.42 -13.66
CA THR A 131 -3.32 2.08 -14.32
C THR A 131 -4.52 2.44 -13.46
N ASN A 132 -4.36 2.51 -12.13
CA ASN A 132 -5.43 2.86 -11.20
C ASN A 132 -5.77 4.32 -11.30
N GLY A 133 -4.76 5.16 -11.13
CA GLY A 133 -4.93 6.59 -11.23
C GLY A 133 -5.49 6.97 -12.58
N TYR A 134 -4.88 6.45 -13.66
CA TYR A 134 -5.25 6.82 -15.02
C TYR A 134 -6.67 6.36 -15.39
N LEU A 135 -6.98 5.07 -15.30
CA LEU A 135 -8.28 4.55 -15.76
C LEU A 135 -9.44 5.04 -14.90
N THR A 136 -9.22 5.19 -13.58
CA THR A 136 -10.23 5.74 -12.68
C THR A 136 -10.55 7.19 -13.02
N SER A 137 -9.53 8.03 -13.22
CA SER A 137 -9.72 9.43 -13.63
C SER A 137 -10.39 9.55 -15.00
N VAL A 138 -9.99 8.71 -15.97
CA VAL A 138 -10.62 8.67 -17.29
C VAL A 138 -12.11 8.34 -17.18
N LEU A 139 -12.48 7.31 -16.41
CA LEU A 139 -13.89 6.93 -16.24
C LEU A 139 -14.69 8.02 -15.53
N MET A 140 -14.11 8.65 -14.51
CA MET A 140 -14.73 9.79 -13.80
C MET A 140 -15.02 10.98 -14.71
N ILE A 141 -14.22 11.19 -15.76
CA ILE A 141 -14.43 12.27 -16.74
C ILE A 141 -15.40 11.84 -17.85
N LEU A 142 -15.27 10.60 -18.33
CA LEU A 142 -15.93 10.13 -19.53
C LEU A 142 -17.39 9.73 -19.27
N VAL A 143 -17.70 9.16 -18.10
CA VAL A 143 -19.05 8.65 -17.79
C VAL A 143 -20.11 9.77 -17.74
N PRO A 144 -19.90 10.90 -17.05
CA PRO A 144 -20.87 12.00 -17.05
C PRO A 144 -21.04 12.68 -18.42
N LYS A 145 -20.02 12.60 -19.29
CA LYS A 145 -20.04 13.20 -20.63
C LYS A 145 -20.80 12.36 -21.66
N ASN A 146 -20.95 11.05 -21.43
CA ASN A 146 -21.67 10.16 -22.34
C ASN A 146 -23.18 10.10 -22.10
N VAL A 147 -23.65 10.64 -20.97
CA VAL A 147 -25.08 10.77 -20.68
C VAL A 147 -25.59 12.16 -21.08
N PRO A 148 -26.89 12.33 -21.37
CA PRO A 148 -27.47 13.64 -21.60
C PRO A 148 -27.21 14.58 -20.42
N LEU A 149 -26.94 15.86 -20.70
CA LEU A 149 -26.53 16.86 -19.71
C LEU A 149 -27.46 16.91 -18.47
N GLN A 150 -28.75 16.70 -18.67
CA GLN A 150 -29.76 16.67 -17.60
C GLN A 150 -29.53 15.57 -16.54
N HIS A 151 -28.82 14.50 -16.90
CA HIS A 151 -28.54 13.35 -16.02
C HIS A 151 -27.05 13.22 -15.66
N ALA A 152 -26.20 14.16 -16.13
CA ALA A 152 -24.76 14.09 -15.95
C ALA A 152 -24.35 14.16 -14.46
N GLU A 153 -25.03 15.00 -13.67
CA GLU A 153 -24.79 15.12 -12.24
C GLU A 153 -25.08 13.80 -11.51
N THR A 154 -26.22 13.18 -11.81
CA THR A 154 -26.59 11.88 -11.24
C THR A 154 -25.60 10.79 -11.64
N ALA A 155 -25.16 10.75 -12.91
CA ALA A 155 -24.16 9.80 -13.37
C ALA A 155 -22.82 9.98 -12.64
N GLY A 156 -22.40 11.22 -12.38
CA GLY A 156 -21.21 11.57 -11.58
C GLY A 156 -21.32 11.07 -10.14
N ILE A 157 -22.47 11.21 -9.50
CA ILE A 157 -22.70 10.70 -8.14
C ILE A 157 -22.66 9.17 -8.13
N VAL A 158 -23.33 8.52 -9.08
CA VAL A 158 -23.41 7.05 -9.17
C VAL A 158 -22.02 6.44 -9.35
N ILE A 159 -21.15 7.00 -10.20
CA ILE A 159 -19.80 6.46 -10.39
C ILE A 159 -18.94 6.59 -9.12
N VAL A 160 -19.05 7.69 -8.37
CA VAL A 160 -18.36 7.85 -7.08
C VAL A 160 -18.86 6.83 -6.06
N LEU A 161 -20.17 6.62 -5.96
CA LEU A 161 -20.75 5.62 -5.08
C LEU A 161 -20.28 4.21 -5.43
N LEU A 162 -20.29 3.84 -6.71
CA LEU A 162 -19.81 2.54 -7.18
C LEU A 162 -18.32 2.35 -6.85
N GLN A 163 -17.51 3.40 -6.94
CA GLN A 163 -16.10 3.33 -6.55
C GLN A 163 -15.91 3.12 -5.05
N VAL A 164 -16.69 3.81 -4.20
CA VAL A 164 -16.64 3.61 -2.74
C VAL A 164 -17.07 2.18 -2.38
N ILE A 165 -18.13 1.67 -3.00
CA ILE A 165 -18.59 0.29 -2.81
C ILE A 165 -17.50 -0.71 -3.24
N GLY A 166 -16.83 -0.46 -4.37
CA GLY A 166 -15.73 -1.29 -4.86
C GLY A 166 -14.51 -1.32 -3.92
N LEU A 167 -14.15 -0.18 -3.31
CA LEU A 167 -13.08 -0.13 -2.31
C LEU A 167 -13.46 -0.88 -1.04
N ALA A 168 -14.70 -0.71 -0.56
CA ALA A 168 -15.19 -1.41 0.62
C ALA A 168 -15.24 -2.93 0.39
N SER A 169 -15.79 -3.38 -0.74
CA SER A 169 -15.85 -4.81 -1.07
C SER A 169 -14.46 -5.40 -1.29
N GLY A 170 -13.55 -4.67 -1.93
CA GLY A 170 -12.15 -5.08 -2.07
C GLY A 170 -11.45 -5.28 -0.72
N SER A 171 -11.69 -4.41 0.26
CA SER A 171 -11.17 -4.57 1.61
C SER A 171 -11.71 -5.82 2.30
N ILE A 172 -12.99 -6.15 2.12
CA ILE A 172 -13.62 -7.35 2.69
C ILE A 172 -13.02 -8.61 2.05
N ILE A 173 -12.88 -8.64 0.72
CA ILE A 173 -12.31 -9.78 0.00
C ILE A 173 -10.83 -9.97 0.38
N SER A 174 -10.07 -8.89 0.51
CA SER A 174 -8.67 -8.95 0.94
C SER A 174 -8.51 -9.60 2.32
N TRP A 175 -9.48 -9.43 3.21
CA TRP A 175 -9.44 -10.06 4.53
C TRP A 175 -9.55 -11.59 4.45
N PHE A 176 -10.40 -12.11 3.54
CA PHE A 176 -10.49 -13.54 3.26
C PHE A 176 -9.28 -14.10 2.53
N TRP A 177 -8.54 -13.29 1.78
CA TRP A 177 -7.31 -13.73 1.11
C TRP A 177 -6.13 -13.90 2.08
N VAL A 178 -6.16 -13.23 3.22
CA VAL A 178 -5.11 -13.28 4.25
C VAL A 178 -5.31 -14.43 5.25
N ILE A 179 -6.54 -14.94 5.38
CA ILE A 179 -6.93 -16.07 6.25
C ILE A 179 -6.78 -17.38 5.49
#